data_AF-A0A933CRJ8-F1
#
_entry.id   AF-A0A933CRJ8-F1
#
_cell.length_a   1.000
_cell.length_b   1.000
_cell.length_c   1.000
_cell.angle_alpha   90.00
_cell.angle_beta   90.00
_cell.angle_gamma   90.00
#
_symmetry.space_group_name_H-M   'P 1'
#
loop_
_entity.id
_entity.type
_entity.pdbx_description
1 polymer ?
#
loop_
_entity_poly.entity_id
_entity_poly.type
_entity_poly.pdbx_seq_one_letter_code
_entity_poly.pdbx_strand_id
1 'polypeptide(L)' 'MQEISGLQNFLEILTKPDNIPIVGMLLLVLFFSWLGLKQGLKHDKLIEEGKEDEIPKEMWK' A
#
# COMPACT_ATOMS: atom_id res chain seq x y z
N MET A 1 14.48 12.42 35.15
CA MET A 1 14.65 11.84 33.79
C MET A 1 13.25 11.67 33.25
N GLN A 2 12.83 12.47 32.26
CA GLN A 2 11.49 12.29 31.67
C GLN A 2 11.52 10.94 30.93
N GLU A 3 10.67 10.00 31.37
CA GLU A 3 10.48 8.77 30.61
C GLU A 3 9.81 9.12 29.28
N ILE A 4 10.60 9.09 28.22
CA ILE A 4 10.12 9.24 26.86
C ILE A 4 9.34 7.97 26.54
N SER A 5 8.04 8.12 26.28
CA SER A 5 7.18 6.97 25.97
C SER A 5 7.67 6.23 24.72
N GLY A 6 7.39 4.92 24.62
CA GLY A 6 7.75 4.14 23.43
C GLY A 6 7.22 4.75 22.12
N LEU A 7 6.09 5.45 22.17
CA LEU A 7 5.51 6.17 21.04
C LEU A 7 6.37 7.37 20.61
N GLN A 8 6.93 8.11 21.57
CA GLN A 8 7.81 9.24 21.26
C GLN A 8 9.11 8.78 20.60
N ASN A 9 9.72 7.69 21.08
CA ASN A 9 10.91 7.09 20.44
C ASN A 9 10.60 6.63 19.01
N PHE A 10 9.43 6.01 18.80
CA PHE A 10 8.99 5.58 17.47
C PHE A 10 8.79 6.76 16.52
N LEU A 11 8.12 7.82 16.97
CA LEU A 11 7.92 9.04 16.17
C LEU A 11 9.25 9.73 15.87
N GLU A 12 10.19 9.76 16.81
CA GLU A 12 11.52 10.32 16.59
C GLU A 12 12.27 9.56 15.50
N ILE A 13 12.23 8.22 15.51
CA ILE A 13 12.84 7.39 14.47
C ILE A 13 12.18 7.65 13.10
N LEU A 14 10.85 7.73 13.03
CA LEU A 14 10.16 7.93 11.75
C LEU A 14 10.39 9.32 11.15
N THR A 15 10.51 10.34 12.00
CA THR A 15 10.64 11.74 11.56
C THR A 15 12.08 12.19 11.37
N LYS A 16 13.06 11.33 11.70
CA LYS A 16 14.47 11.54 11.38
C LYS A 16 14.65 11.81 9.87
N PRO A 17 15.34 12.89 9.47
CA PRO A 17 15.44 13.28 8.06
C PRO A 17 15.97 12.18 7.12
N ASP A 18 16.90 11.36 7.60
CA ASP A 18 17.49 10.22 6.90
C ASP A 18 16.52 9.05 6.71
N ASN A 19 15.48 8.96 7.54
CA ASN A 19 14.47 7.90 7.48
C ASN A 19 13.26 8.27 6.61
N ILE A 20 13.08 9.55 6.26
CA ILE A 20 11.98 10.00 5.40
C ILE A 20 11.92 9.23 4.07
N PRO A 21 13.03 8.99 3.36
CA PRO A 21 13.00 8.22 2.11
C PRO A 21 12.50 6.78 2.29
N ILE A 22 12.97 6.05 3.31
CA ILE A 22 12.56 4.66 3.53
C ILE A 22 11.09 4.57 3.98
N VAL A 23 10.62 5.51 4.80
CA VAL A 23 9.20 5.59 5.18
C VAL A 23 8.33 5.82 3.95
N GLY A 24 8.77 6.72 3.05
CA GLY A 24 8.12 6.94 1.76
C GLY A 24 8.07 5.66 0.91
N MET A 25 9.19 4.94 0.80
CA MET A 25 9.23 3.67 0.06
C MET A 25 8.32 2.60 0.67
N LEU A 26 8.28 2.46 2.00
CA LEU A 26 7.39 1.51 2.68
C LEU A 26 5.92 1.86 2.40
N LEU A 27 5.55 3.14 2.46
CA LEU A 27 4.20 3.58 2.10
C LEU A 27 3.86 3.23 0.65
N LEU A 28 4.78 3.44 -0.31
CA LEU A 28 4.58 3.09 -1.71
C LEU A 28 4.42 1.58 -1.89
N VAL A 29 5.28 0.77 -1.26
CA VAL A 29 5.19 -0.70 -1.32
C VAL A 29 3.85 -1.18 -0.80
N LEU A 30 3.41 -0.70 0.36
CA LEU A 30 2.11 -1.04 0.93
C LEU A 30 0.96 -0.60 0.02
N PHE A 31 1.03 0.63 -0.51
CA PHE A 31 0.02 1.18 -1.40
C PHE A 31 -0.14 0.38 -2.69
N PHE A 32 0.96 0.11 -3.40
CA PHE A 32 0.92 -0.64 -4.66
C PHE A 32 0.60 -2.12 -4.45
N SER A 33 1.02 -2.71 -3.32
CA SER A 33 0.62 -4.08 -2.96
C SER A 33 -0.89 -4.17 -2.73
N TRP A 34 -1.46 -3.24 -1.96
CA TRP A 34 -2.91 -3.15 -1.75
C TRP A 34 -3.65 -2.92 -3.06
N LEU A 35 -3.16 -2.00 -3.90
CA LEU A 35 -3.76 -1.69 -5.18
C LEU A 35 -3.77 -2.91 -6.12
N GLY A 36 -2.67 -3.66 -6.18
CA GLY A 36 -2.56 -4.88 -6.96
C GLY A 36 -3.51 -5.97 -6.46
N LEU A 37 -3.56 -6.21 -5.15
CA LEU A 37 -4.50 -7.17 -4.54
C LEU A 37 -5.96 -6.78 -4.80
N LYS A 38 -6.29 -5.50 -4.66
CA LYS A 38 -7.64 -4.98 -4.92
C LYS A 38 -8.06 -5.21 -6.37
N GLN A 39 -7.16 -4.97 -7.33
CA GLN A 39 -7.42 -5.24 -8.76
C GLN A 39 -7.55 -6.75 -9.03
N GLY A 40 -6.65 -7.56 -8.47
CA GLY A 40 -6.70 -9.03 -8.60
C GLY A 40 -8.04 -9.60 -8.13
N LEU A 41 -8.45 -9.28 -6.90
CA LEU A 41 -9.73 -9.74 -6.35
C LEU A 41 -10.94 -9.29 -7.18
N LYS A 42 -10.88 -8.11 -7.80
CA LYS A 42 -11.93 -7.63 -8.70
C LYS A 42 -11.97 -8.44 -9.99
N HIS A 43 -10.81 -8.73 -10.58
CA HIS A 43 -10.71 -9.51 -11.80
C HIS A 43 -11.10 -10.97 -11.57
N ASP A 44 -10.72 -11.56 -10.44
CA ASP A 44 -11.14 -12.92 -10.05
C ASP A 44 -12.67 -13.04 -10.06
N LYS A 45 -13.37 -12.04 -9.51
CA LYS A 45 -14.83 -11.97 -9.53
C LYS A 45 -15.41 -11.87 -10.95
N LEU A 46 -14.79 -11.08 -11.84
CA LEU A 46 -15.24 -10.99 -13.24
C LEU A 46 -15.09 -12.32 -13.98
N ILE A 47 -14.01 -13.05 -13.71
CA ILE A 47 -13.77 -14.38 -14.27
C ILE A 47 -14.84 -15.37 -13.77
N GLU A 48 -15.15 -15.37 -12.48
CA GLU A 48 -16.23 -16.20 -11.90
C GLU A 48 -17.61 -15.90 -12.52
N GLU A 49 -17.86 -14.64 -12.87
CA GLU A 49 -19.09 -14.19 -13.54
C GLU A 49 -19.08 -14.44 -15.08
N GLY A 50 -17.97 -14.94 -15.64
CA GLY A 50 -17.81 -15.16 -17.08
C GLY A 50 -17.63 -13.88 -17.91
N LYS A 51 -17.20 -12.78 -17.30
CA LYS A 51 -17.02 -11.43 -17.89
C LYS A 51 -15.55 -11.05 -18.07
N GLU A 52 -14.71 -12.01 -18.43
CA GLU A 52 -13.27 -11.79 -18.58
C GLU A 52 -12.94 -10.74 -19.66
N ASP A 53 -13.82 -10.56 -20.64
CA ASP A 53 -13.70 -9.56 -21.70
C ASP A 53 -13.80 -8.10 -21.21
N GLU A 54 -14.29 -7.88 -19.98
CA GLU A 54 -14.35 -6.56 -19.35
C GLU A 54 -13.01 -6.14 -18.72
N ILE A 55 -12.12 -7.09 -18.38
CA ILE A 55 -10.84 -6.80 -17.72
C ILE A 55 -9.94 -5.87 -18.55
N PRO A 56 -9.69 -6.11 -19.85
CA PRO A 56 -8.87 -5.20 -20.66
C PRO A 56 -9.50 -3.81 -20.80
N LYS A 57 -10.83 -3.72 -20.83
CA LYS A 57 -11.57 -2.44 -20.92
C LYS A 57 -11.39 -1.60 -19.65
N GLU A 58 -11.22 -2.25 -18.51
CA GLU A 58 -10.91 -1.58 -17.25
C GLU A 58 -9.43 -1.17 -17.15
N MET A 59 -8.51 -2.07 -17.51
CA MET A 59 -7.07 -1.82 -17.34
C MET A 59 -6.49 -0.78 -18.31
N TRP A 60 -7.06 -0.66 -19.51
CA TRP A 60 -6.56 0.25 -20.56
C TRP A 60 -7.29 1.58 -20.62
N LYS A 61 -8.09 1.90 -19.59
CA LYS A 61 -8.81 3.15 -19.46
C LYS A 61 -7.91 4.27 -18.94
#